data_AF-A0ABD0Q8M1-F1
#
_entry.id   AF-A0ABD0Q8M1-F1
#
_cell.length_a   1.000
_cell.length_b   1.000
_cell.length_c   1.000
_cell.angle_alpha   90.00
_cell.angle_beta   90.00
_cell.angle_gamma   90.00
#
_symmetry.space_group_name_H-M   'P 1'
#
loop_
_entity.id
_entity.type
_entity.pdbx_description
1 polymer ?
#
loop_
_entity_poly.entity_id
_entity_poly.type
_entity_poly.pdbx_seq_one_letter_code
_entity_poly.pdbx_strand_id
1 'polypeptide(L)' 'IADLAVAPLTITYVREKVIDFSKPFMTLGISILYRKPNGTNPGVFSFLNPLTPDIWIELCALCDCQ' A
#
# COMPACT_ATOMS: atom_id res chain seq x y z
N ILE A 1 0.74 -12.19 40.43
CA ILE A 1 0.36 -10.78 40.70
C ILE A 1 1.50 -9.94 40.15
N ALA A 2 1.21 -8.87 39.42
CA ALA A 2 2.21 -8.01 38.81
C ALA A 2 1.92 -6.57 39.21
N ASP A 3 2.95 -5.84 39.64
CA ASP A 3 2.82 -4.48 40.17
C ASP A 3 3.10 -3.40 39.12
N LEU A 4 3.70 -3.77 37.98
CA LEU A 4 4.05 -2.87 36.89
C LEU A 4 4.06 -3.62 35.55
N ALA A 5 3.66 -2.94 34.47
CA ALA A 5 3.78 -3.44 33.11
C ALA A 5 4.51 -2.43 32.22
N VAL A 6 5.51 -2.90 31.46
CA VAL A 6 6.24 -2.09 30.47
C VAL A 6 5.96 -2.67 29.09
N ALA A 7 5.10 -2.01 28.33
CA ALA A 7 4.65 -2.45 27.02
C ALA A 7 4.12 -1.26 26.19
N PRO A 8 4.03 -1.37 24.85
CA PRO A 8 3.31 -0.41 24.02
C PRO A 8 1.80 -0.53 24.29
N LEU A 9 1.34 0.13 25.35
CA LEU A 9 -0.05 0.08 25.80
C LEU A 9 -0.75 1.41 25.54
N THR A 10 -1.85 1.37 24.77
CA THR A 10 -2.66 2.55 24.52
C THR A 10 -3.43 2.97 25.77
N ILE A 11 -3.25 4.25 26.16
CA ILE A 11 -4.00 4.89 27.25
C ILE A 11 -5.42 5.12 26.76
N THR A 12 -6.41 4.56 27.47
CA THR A 12 -7.84 4.73 27.17
C THR A 12 -8.59 5.03 28.45
N TYR A 13 -9.68 5.81 28.37
CA TYR A 13 -10.45 6.25 29.53
C TYR A 13 -10.96 5.10 30.41
N VAL A 14 -11.37 3.97 29.80
CA VAL A 14 -11.86 2.81 30.55
C VAL A 14 -10.74 2.15 31.35
N ARG A 15 -9.51 2.13 30.83
CA ARG A 15 -8.35 1.54 31.52
C ARG A 15 -7.82 2.45 32.64
N GLU A 16 -7.87 3.76 32.43
CA GLU A 16 -7.49 4.76 33.43
C GLU A 16 -8.34 4.70 34.71
N LYS A 17 -9.56 4.16 34.65
CA LYS A 17 -10.41 3.96 35.84
C LYS A 17 -9.94 2.84 36.78
N VAL A 18 -9.10 1.93 36.29
CA VAL A 18 -8.73 0.70 37.01
C VAL A 18 -7.24 0.66 37.34
N ILE A 19 -6.40 1.36 36.57
CA ILE A 19 -4.96 1.47 36.77
C ILE A 19 -4.47 2.90 36.52
N ASP A 20 -3.42 3.30 37.24
CA ASP A 20 -2.76 4.58 37.03
C ASP A 20 -1.72 4.51 35.90
N PHE A 21 -1.69 5.54 35.05
CA PHE A 21 -0.72 5.69 33.97
C PHE A 21 0.32 6.77 34.27
N SER A 22 1.54 6.59 33.77
CA SER A 22 2.52 7.67 33.69
C SER A 22 2.22 8.61 32.52
N LYS A 23 2.91 9.75 32.45
CA LYS A 23 2.82 10.65 31.30
C LYS A 23 3.23 9.90 30.02
N PRO A 24 2.53 10.12 28.89
CA PRO A 24 2.82 9.41 27.65
C PRO A 24 4.25 9.66 27.22
N PHE A 25 5.02 8.58 26.99
CA PHE A 25 6.40 8.68 26.51
C PHE A 25 6.47 8.90 24.98
N MET A 26 5.39 8.60 24.26
CA MET A 26 5.29 8.71 22.81
C MET A 26 3.85 9.02 22.39
N THR A 27 3.68 9.99 21.49
CA THR A 27 2.39 10.34 20.88
C THR A 27 2.28 9.69 19.52
N LEU A 28 1.51 8.60 19.42
CA LEU A 28 1.25 7.88 18.17
C LEU A 28 -0.25 7.92 17.85
N GLY A 29 -0.57 7.85 16.57
CA GLY A 29 -1.92 7.65 16.04
C GLY A 29 -2.02 6.36 15.23
N ILE A 30 -3.25 5.96 14.88
CA ILE A 30 -3.48 4.84 13.98
C ILE A 30 -3.07 5.26 12.57
N SER A 31 -2.21 4.48 11.93
CA SER A 31 -1.82 4.65 10.52
C SER A 31 -2.08 3.37 9.75
N ILE A 32 -2.32 3.50 8.44
CA ILE A 32 -2.55 2.36 7.55
C ILE A 32 -1.25 2.04 6.84
N LEU A 33 -0.73 0.83 7.08
CA LEU A 33 0.37 0.28 6.29
C LEU A 33 -0.21 -0.53 5.13
N TYR A 34 0.14 -0.15 3.91
CA TYR A 34 -0.23 -0.85 2.69
C TYR A 34 1.02 -1.11 1.85
N ARG A 35 1.10 -2.31 1.27
CA ARG A 35 2.18 -2.65 0.35
C ARG A 35 1.99 -1.86 -0.95
N LYS A 36 2.92 -0.97 -1.27
CA LYS A 36 2.95 -0.31 -2.59
C LYS A 36 2.85 -1.37 -3.69
N PRO A 37 1.91 -1.26 -4.64
CA PRO A 37 1.80 -2.24 -5.70
C PRO A 37 3.07 -2.10 -6.54
N ASN A 38 3.65 -3.23 -6.93
CA ASN A 38 4.74 -3.19 -7.89
C ASN A 38 4.20 -2.54 -9.16
N GLY A 39 4.70 -1.35 -9.50
CA GLY A 39 4.31 -0.70 -10.74
C GLY A 39 4.60 -1.63 -11.92
N THR A 40 3.73 -1.65 -12.91
CA THR A 40 4.02 -2.32 -14.18
C THR A 40 5.19 -1.59 -14.82
N ASN A 41 6.35 -2.23 -14.87
CA ASN A 41 7.48 -1.70 -15.66
C ASN A 41 7.01 -1.62 -17.12
N PRO A 42 7.16 -0.47 -17.80
CA PRO A 42 6.87 -0.40 -19.22
C PRO A 42 7.84 -1.35 -19.93
N GLY A 43 7.31 -2.48 -20.40
CA GLY A 43 8.09 -3.41 -21.22
C GLY A 43 8.49 -2.75 -22.53
N VAL A 44 9.40 -3.39 -23.27
CA VAL A 44 9.81 -2.92 -24.60
C VAL A 44 8.64 -2.76 -25.58
N PHE A 45 7.52 -3.44 -25.33
CA PHE A 45 6.27 -3.33 -26.11
C PHE A 45 5.24 -2.36 -25.53
N SER A 46 5.61 -1.54 -24.54
CA SER A 46 4.69 -0.55 -23.96
C SER A 46 4.22 0.51 -24.97
N PHE A 47 4.96 0.72 -26.05
CA PHE A 47 4.54 1.58 -27.17
C PHE A 47 3.42 0.98 -28.02
N LEU A 48 3.16 -0.33 -27.92
CA LEU A 48 2.04 -1.01 -28.60
C LEU A 48 0.74 -0.94 -27.80
N ASN A 49 0.79 -0.61 -26.50
CA ASN A 49 -0.37 -0.45 -25.63
C ASN A 49 -1.45 0.57 -26.06
N PRO A 50 -1.16 1.68 -26.77
CA PRO A 50 -2.21 2.62 -27.15
C PRO A 50 -3.18 2.06 -28.20
N LEU A 51 -2.88 0.91 -28.80
CA LEU A 51 -3.66 0.32 -29.88
C LEU A 51 -3.84 -1.19 -29.67
N THR A 52 -5.05 -1.70 -29.93
CA THR A 52 -5.36 -3.14 -29.83
C THR A 52 -4.48 -3.95 -30.82
N PRO A 53 -4.01 -5.16 -30.46
CA PRO A 53 -3.18 -6.01 -31.34
C PRO A 53 -3.78 -6.24 -32.73
N ASP A 54 -5.10 -6.27 -32.86
CA ASP A 54 -5.79 -6.49 -34.14
C ASP A 54 -5.44 -5.41 -35.18
N ILE A 55 -5.36 -4.14 -34.76
CA ILE A 55 -5.09 -3.03 -35.68
C ILE A 55 -3.62 -3.05 -36.13
N TRP A 56 -2.70 -3.55 -35.29
CA TRP A 56 -1.31 -3.78 -35.70
C TRP A 56 -1.20 -4.86 -36.76
N ILE A 57 -1.99 -5.94 -36.65
CA ILE A 57 -2.04 -7.03 -37.64
C ILE A 57 -2.62 -6.50 -38.95
N GLU A 58 -3.70 -5.71 -38.88
CA GLU A 58 -4.29 -5.06 -40.07
C GLU A 58 -3.29 -4.12 -40.76
N LEU A 59 -2.57 -3.29 -39.99
CA LEU A 59 -1.55 -2.39 -40.54
C LEU A 59 -0.42 -3.17 -41.24
N CYS A 60 0.06 -4.27 -40.64
CA CYS A 60 1.07 -5.11 -41.28
C CYS A 60 0.55 -5.78 -42.55
N ALA A 61 -0.66 -6.35 -42.51
CA ALA A 61 -1.28 -6.99 -43.67
C ALA A 61 -1.53 -6.01 -44.83
N LEU A 62 -1.86 -4.75 -44.51
CA LEU A 62 -1.99 -3.68 -45.49
C LEU A 62 -0.63 -3.25 -46.06
N CYS A 63 0.44 -3.26 -45.26
CA CYS A 63 1.79 -2.89 -45.70
C CYS A 63 2.43 -3.98 -46.61
N ASP A 64 2.16 -5.25 -46.33
CA ASP A 64 2.65 -6.40 -47.14
C ASP A 64 1.90 -6.55 -48.48
N CYS A 65 0.75 -5.90 -48.66
CA CYS A 65 -0.07 -5.96 -49.87
C CYS A 65 0.29 -4.88 -50.92
N GLN A 66 1.37 -4.11 -50.70
CA GLN A 66 1.91 -3.13 -51.64
C GLN A 66 3.31 -3.52 -52.13
#